data_AF-A0A2V8NRH2-F1
#
_entry.id   AF-A0A2V8NRH2-F1
#
_cell.length_a   1.000
_cell.length_b   1.000
_cell.length_c   1.000
_cell.angle_alpha   90.00
_cell.angle_beta   90.00
_cell.angle_gamma   90.00
#
_symmetry.space_group_name_H-M   'P 1'
#
loop_
_entity.id
_entity.type
_entity.pdbx_description
1 polymer ?
#
loop_
_entity_poly.entity_id
_entity_poly.type
_entity_poly.pdbx_seq_one_letter_code
_entity_poly.pdbx_strand_id
1 'polypeptide(L)'
;MSEALETKDTVGVKATWQTSFASAISNGITKLLNLLSSVRFGVVLLILLVIGAMIGMLIQQQSVENFDQYYANLTPSQQLLWGKLGWFDIYHAWYFNALLLVLSLNIVLASIDRFPKAWTFISRPKLDASANWLKGQEQSAEVKLEGENRQSVAERISAACRSNGFKTKITEKGNRTFVFAEKNRWNRLGAYAVHVALLTIFLGGFMTAQFGSNGQMPLQPG
;
A
#
# COMPACT_ATOMS: atom_id res chain seq x y z
N MET A 1 47.42 -12.64 32.73
CA MET A 1 46.91 -13.24 33.98
C MET A 1 46.33 -12.13 34.84
N SER A 2 45.20 -12.41 35.51
CA SER A 2 44.33 -11.47 36.26
C SER A 2 43.42 -10.66 35.32
N GLU A 3 42.22 -11.12 34.93
CA GLU A 3 41.10 -11.71 35.69
C GLU A 3 40.52 -10.70 36.70
N ALA A 4 39.76 -9.74 36.16
CA ALA A 4 38.82 -8.92 36.90
C ALA A 4 37.41 -9.47 36.62
N LEU A 5 36.93 -10.26 37.57
CA LEU A 5 35.56 -10.74 37.70
C LEU A 5 34.66 -9.55 38.05
N GLU A 6 33.84 -9.09 37.11
CA GLU A 6 32.72 -8.20 37.42
C GLU A 6 31.42 -8.98 37.28
N THR A 7 30.93 -9.41 38.43
CA THR A 7 29.60 -9.96 38.68
C THR A 7 28.53 -8.98 38.19
N LYS A 8 27.75 -9.36 37.17
CA LYS A 8 26.45 -8.74 36.92
C LYS A 8 25.35 -9.77 37.14
N ASP A 9 24.73 -9.57 38.28
CA ASP A 9 23.57 -10.28 38.79
C ASP A 9 22.43 -10.34 37.78
N THR A 10 21.81 -11.50 37.81
CA THR A 10 20.60 -11.93 37.14
C THR A 10 19.39 -11.12 37.62
N VAL A 11 19.07 -10.03 36.93
CA VAL A 11 17.71 -9.46 37.02
C VAL A 11 16.83 -10.17 36.01
N GLY A 12 16.25 -11.29 36.45
CA GLY A 12 15.19 -11.98 35.75
C GLY A 12 13.95 -11.10 35.67
N VAL A 13 13.63 -10.63 34.46
CA VAL A 13 12.30 -10.09 34.16
C VAL A 13 11.41 -11.27 33.77
N LYS A 14 10.77 -11.87 34.78
CA LYS A 14 9.56 -12.69 34.57
C LYS A 14 8.43 -11.77 34.09
N ALA A 15 8.12 -11.85 32.80
CA ALA A 15 6.84 -11.38 32.26
C ALA A 15 6.14 -12.52 31.50
N THR A 16 6.00 -13.67 32.16
CA THR A 16 5.14 -14.77 31.74
C THR A 16 3.77 -14.61 32.37
N TRP A 17 2.93 -13.68 31.86
CA TRP A 17 1.50 -13.62 32.20
C TRP A 17 0.66 -12.94 31.11
N GLN A 18 0.63 -13.48 29.87
CA GLN A 18 -0.49 -13.27 28.94
C GLN A 18 -0.77 -14.54 28.10
N THR A 19 -1.53 -15.45 28.71
CA THR A 19 -2.55 -16.35 28.12
C THR A 19 -2.29 -16.99 26.74
N SER A 20 -1.90 -18.28 26.75
CA SER A 20 -1.75 -19.16 25.57
C SER A 20 -2.99 -19.23 24.66
N PHE A 21 -4.20 -19.01 25.19
CA PHE A 21 -5.45 -19.01 24.39
C PHE A 21 -5.69 -17.70 23.62
N ALA A 22 -5.30 -16.55 24.19
CA ALA A 22 -5.33 -15.27 23.50
C ALA A 22 -4.24 -15.20 22.42
N SER A 23 -3.09 -15.86 22.64
CA SER A 23 -2.03 -16.00 21.65
C SER A 23 -2.50 -16.79 20.42
N ALA A 24 -3.24 -17.89 20.58
CA ALA A 24 -3.74 -18.66 19.43
C ALA A 24 -4.75 -17.88 18.57
N ILE A 25 -5.70 -17.17 19.21
CA ILE A 25 -6.66 -16.30 18.52
C ILE A 25 -5.96 -15.07 17.93
N SER A 26 -5.00 -14.47 18.65
CA SER A 26 -4.18 -13.38 18.12
C SER A 26 -3.33 -13.84 16.96
N ASN A 27 -2.82 -15.06 16.95
CA ASN A 27 -2.02 -15.61 15.86
C ASN A 27 -2.86 -15.81 14.60
N GLY A 28 -4.10 -16.29 14.74
CA GLY A 28 -5.04 -16.41 13.62
C GLY A 28 -5.45 -15.05 13.04
N ILE A 29 -5.86 -14.12 13.89
CA ILE A 29 -6.24 -12.76 13.50
C ILE A 29 -5.03 -12.01 12.91
N THR A 30 -3.85 -12.11 13.52
CA THR A 30 -2.64 -11.46 13.00
C THR A 30 -2.21 -12.05 11.66
N LYS A 31 -2.34 -13.37 11.46
CA LYS A 31 -2.10 -13.99 10.14
C LYS A 31 -3.09 -13.51 9.09
N LEU A 32 -4.38 -13.43 9.43
CA LEU A 32 -5.42 -12.88 8.56
C LEU A 32 -5.14 -11.41 8.22
N LEU A 33 -4.84 -10.58 9.21
CA LEU A 33 -4.50 -9.17 9.00
C LEU A 33 -3.23 -9.01 8.15
N ASN A 34 -2.22 -9.87 8.34
CA ASN A 34 -1.02 -9.87 7.50
C ASN A 34 -1.32 -10.30 6.05
N LEU A 35 -2.22 -11.27 5.86
CA LEU A 35 -2.69 -11.67 4.53
C LEU A 35 -3.48 -10.54 3.86
N LEU A 36 -4.43 -9.96 4.59
CA LEU A 36 -5.25 -8.84 4.14
C LEU A 36 -4.45 -7.55 3.97
N SER A 37 -3.31 -7.38 4.63
CA SER A 37 -2.41 -6.24 4.41
C SER A 37 -1.37 -6.51 3.30
N SER A 38 -1.38 -7.71 2.70
CA SER A 38 -0.40 -8.08 1.67
C SER A 38 -0.69 -7.37 0.35
N VAL A 39 0.32 -6.67 -0.18
CA VAL A 39 0.25 -6.01 -1.49
C VAL A 39 -0.01 -7.02 -2.60
N ARG A 40 0.60 -8.21 -2.53
CA ARG A 40 0.41 -9.27 -3.54
C ARG A 40 -1.04 -9.73 -3.59
N PHE A 41 -1.66 -9.86 -2.43
CA PHE A 41 -3.08 -10.23 -2.32
C PHE A 41 -3.97 -9.14 -2.91
N GLY A 42 -3.70 -7.87 -2.58
CA GLY A 42 -4.40 -6.71 -3.16
C GLY A 42 -4.31 -6.65 -4.69
N VAL A 43 -3.14 -6.91 -5.27
CA VAL A 43 -2.96 -6.93 -6.73
C VAL A 43 -3.81 -8.04 -7.39
N VAL A 44 -3.87 -9.22 -6.78
CA VAL A 44 -4.71 -10.31 -7.28
C VAL A 44 -6.20 -9.92 -7.24
N LEU A 45 -6.66 -9.35 -6.12
CA LEU A 45 -8.03 -8.86 -5.98
C LEU A 45 -8.37 -7.78 -7.00
N LEU A 46 -7.44 -6.86 -7.26
CA LEU A 46 -7.61 -5.82 -8.27
C LEU A 46 -7.78 -6.43 -9.68
N ILE A 47 -6.96 -7.42 -10.04
CA ILE A 47 -7.06 -8.12 -11.33
C ILE A 47 -8.42 -8.83 -11.45
N LEU A 48 -8.86 -9.53 -10.40
CA LEU A 48 -10.17 -10.20 -10.39
C LEU A 48 -11.32 -9.20 -10.54
N LEU A 49 -11.23 -8.06 -9.87
CA LEU A 49 -12.24 -7.00 -9.98
C LEU A 49 -12.26 -6.40 -11.40
N VAL A 50 -11.10 -6.18 -12.01
CA VAL A 50 -11.00 -5.72 -13.40
C VAL A 50 -11.62 -6.73 -14.37
N ILE A 51 -11.36 -8.03 -14.19
CA ILE A 51 -11.98 -9.09 -15.02
C ILE A 51 -13.50 -9.05 -14.85
N GLY A 52 -14.01 -8.93 -13.62
CA GLY A 52 -15.44 -8.77 -13.36
C GLY A 52 -16.03 -7.54 -14.07
N ALA A 53 -15.35 -6.39 -13.97
CA ALA A 53 -15.77 -5.17 -14.67
C ALA A 53 -15.74 -5.33 -16.20
N MET A 54 -14.75 -6.03 -16.76
CA MET A 54 -14.70 -6.35 -18.18
C MET A 54 -15.86 -7.22 -18.64
N ILE A 55 -16.26 -8.22 -17.85
CA ILE A 55 -17.44 -9.03 -18.14
C ILE A 55 -18.69 -8.16 -18.17
N GLY A 56 -18.84 -7.23 -17.23
CA GLY A 56 -19.95 -6.26 -17.20
C GLY A 56 -19.98 -5.31 -18.39
N MET A 57 -18.83 -4.98 -18.97
CA MET A 57 -18.74 -4.18 -20.20
C MET A 57 -19.07 -4.98 -21.47
N LEU A 58 -18.82 -6.29 -21.47
CA LEU A 58 -19.09 -7.16 -22.62
C LEU A 58 -20.54 -7.65 -22.67
N ILE A 59 -21.19 -7.81 -21.52
CA ILE A 59 -22.57 -8.30 -21.41
C ILE A 59 -23.48 -7.10 -21.12
N GLN A 60 -24.49 -6.91 -21.96
CA GLN A 60 -25.46 -5.83 -21.79
C GLN A 60 -26.19 -5.96 -20.45
N GLN A 61 -26.12 -4.90 -19.64
CA GLN A 61 -26.74 -4.87 -18.32
C GLN A 61 -28.25 -4.58 -18.45
N GLN A 62 -29.04 -5.07 -17.49
CA GLN A 62 -30.49 -4.88 -17.45
C GLN A 62 -30.94 -3.41 -17.40
N SER A 63 -30.05 -2.49 -17.02
CA SER A 63 -30.34 -1.06 -16.94
C SER A 63 -30.27 -0.32 -18.29
N VAL A 64 -29.77 -0.98 -19.35
CA VAL A 64 -29.59 -0.37 -20.68
C VAL A 64 -30.86 -0.54 -21.51
N GLU A 65 -31.22 0.49 -22.29
CA GLU A 65 -32.34 0.41 -23.24
C GLU A 65 -32.15 -0.76 -24.24
N ASN A 66 -33.26 -1.39 -24.63
CA ASN A 66 -33.31 -2.57 -25.51
C ASN A 66 -32.72 -3.86 -24.92
N PHE A 67 -32.57 -3.96 -23.60
CA PHE A 67 -32.16 -5.21 -22.94
C PHE A 67 -33.07 -6.39 -23.30
N ASP A 68 -34.38 -6.18 -23.44
CA ASP A 68 -35.34 -7.25 -23.80
C ASP A 68 -35.04 -7.86 -25.17
N GLN A 69 -34.66 -7.03 -26.15
CA GLN A 69 -34.29 -7.49 -27.50
C GLN A 69 -32.96 -8.25 -27.45
N TYR A 70 -31.98 -7.74 -26.69
CA TYR A 70 -30.72 -8.45 -26.48
C TYR A 70 -30.95 -9.81 -25.81
N TYR A 71 -31.74 -9.85 -24.75
CA TYR A 71 -32.07 -11.07 -24.01
C TYR A 71 -32.79 -12.09 -24.88
N ALA A 72 -33.75 -11.65 -25.70
CA ALA A 72 -34.48 -12.53 -26.63
C ALA A 72 -33.59 -13.15 -27.71
N ASN A 73 -32.51 -12.46 -28.11
CA ASN A 73 -31.53 -12.97 -29.08
C ASN A 73 -30.51 -13.96 -28.49
N LEU A 74 -30.48 -14.14 -27.16
CA LEU A 74 -29.60 -15.10 -26.52
C LEU A 74 -30.13 -16.52 -26.61
N THR A 75 -29.21 -17.48 -26.67
CA THR A 75 -29.60 -18.89 -26.62
C THR A 75 -30.17 -19.24 -25.22
N PRO A 76 -31.11 -20.21 -25.11
CA PRO A 76 -31.70 -20.59 -23.83
C PRO A 76 -30.66 -21.02 -22.78
N SER A 77 -29.54 -21.62 -23.21
CA SER A 77 -28.43 -22.01 -22.34
C SER A 77 -27.67 -20.80 -21.79
N GLN A 78 -27.45 -19.76 -22.59
CA GLN A 78 -26.82 -18.50 -22.16
C GLN A 78 -27.70 -17.74 -21.18
N GLN A 79 -29.00 -17.63 -21.46
CA GLN A 79 -29.95 -16.98 -20.55
C GLN A 79 -29.93 -17.61 -19.15
N LEU A 80 -29.97 -18.95 -19.07
CA LEU A 80 -29.95 -19.67 -17.80
C LEU A 80 -28.60 -19.53 -17.08
N LEU A 81 -27.48 -19.64 -17.79
CA LEU A 81 -26.15 -19.56 -17.20
C LEU A 81 -25.86 -18.13 -16.69
N TRP A 82 -26.03 -17.12 -17.54
CA TRP A 82 -25.74 -15.73 -17.21
C TRP A 82 -26.71 -15.18 -16.18
N GLY A 83 -27.97 -15.63 -16.20
CA GLY A 83 -28.96 -15.34 -15.15
C GLY A 83 -28.55 -15.92 -13.80
N LYS A 84 -28.11 -17.18 -13.74
CA LYS A 84 -27.64 -17.81 -12.49
C LYS A 84 -26.36 -17.17 -11.94
N LEU A 85 -25.45 -16.74 -12.81
CA LEU A 85 -24.23 -16.06 -12.42
C LEU A 85 -24.45 -14.56 -12.11
N GLY A 86 -25.62 -14.01 -12.43
CA GLY A 86 -25.93 -12.59 -12.23
C GLY A 86 -25.15 -11.65 -13.15
N TRP A 87 -24.76 -12.09 -14.35
CA TRP A 87 -23.95 -11.28 -15.26
C TRP A 87 -24.72 -10.13 -15.93
N PHE A 88 -26.05 -10.24 -15.99
CA PHE A 88 -26.94 -9.15 -16.43
C PHE A 88 -27.05 -8.01 -15.41
N ASP A 89 -26.59 -8.24 -14.18
CA ASP A 89 -26.51 -7.25 -13.11
C ASP A 89 -25.29 -7.47 -12.22
N ILE A 90 -24.10 -7.43 -12.85
CA ILE A 90 -22.86 -7.83 -12.19
C ILE A 90 -22.47 -6.88 -11.04
N TYR A 91 -22.86 -5.60 -11.14
CA TYR A 91 -22.53 -4.58 -10.14
C TYR A 91 -23.30 -4.77 -8.82
N HIS A 92 -24.45 -5.42 -8.84
CA HIS A 92 -25.21 -5.77 -7.64
C HIS A 92 -24.93 -7.20 -7.15
N ALA A 93 -24.15 -7.99 -7.91
CA ALA A 93 -23.83 -9.35 -7.55
C ALA A 93 -23.02 -9.41 -6.24
N TRP A 94 -23.40 -10.34 -5.35
CA TRP A 94 -22.80 -10.47 -4.01
C TRP A 94 -21.28 -10.69 -4.06
N TYR A 95 -20.78 -11.43 -5.05
CA TYR A 95 -19.35 -11.69 -5.21
C TYR A 95 -18.58 -10.45 -5.67
N PHE A 96 -19.17 -9.60 -6.51
CA PHE A 96 -18.56 -8.36 -6.97
C PHE A 96 -18.46 -7.36 -5.82
N ASN A 97 -19.55 -7.21 -5.05
CA ASN A 97 -19.57 -6.39 -3.83
C ASN A 97 -18.61 -6.93 -2.75
N ALA A 98 -18.51 -8.25 -2.59
CA ALA A 98 -17.53 -8.85 -1.68
C ALA A 98 -16.09 -8.57 -2.14
N LEU A 99 -15.77 -8.70 -3.42
CA LEU A 99 -14.46 -8.36 -3.98
C LEU A 99 -14.12 -6.88 -3.74
N LEU A 100 -15.06 -5.97 -4.01
CA LEU A 100 -14.90 -4.53 -3.81
C LEU A 100 -14.65 -4.20 -2.34
N LEU A 101 -15.41 -4.81 -1.41
CA LEU A 101 -15.27 -4.61 0.02
C LEU A 101 -13.94 -5.16 0.55
N VAL A 102 -13.56 -6.38 0.17
CA VAL A 102 -12.30 -7.01 0.61
C VAL A 102 -11.10 -6.26 0.04
N LEU A 103 -11.15 -5.81 -1.21
CA LEU A 103 -10.09 -5.00 -1.82
C LEU A 103 -9.98 -3.63 -1.12
N SER A 104 -11.10 -2.98 -0.83
CA SER A 104 -11.12 -1.72 -0.08
C SER A 104 -10.47 -1.88 1.30
N LEU A 105 -10.84 -2.95 2.02
CA LEU A 105 -10.24 -3.28 3.31
C LEU A 105 -8.73 -3.56 3.20
N ASN A 106 -8.29 -4.27 2.15
CA ASN A 106 -6.87 -4.52 1.88
C ASN A 106 -6.08 -3.21 1.72
N ILE A 107 -6.60 -2.26 0.93
CA ILE A 107 -5.95 -0.96 0.71
C ILE A 107 -5.88 -0.15 2.00
N VAL A 108 -6.95 -0.15 2.81
CA VAL A 108 -6.97 0.53 4.12
C VAL A 108 -5.92 -0.06 5.05
N LEU A 109 -5.89 -1.39 5.20
CA LEU A 109 -4.93 -2.08 6.07
C LEU A 109 -3.48 -1.89 5.60
N ALA A 110 -3.22 -2.02 4.30
CA ALA A 110 -1.91 -1.77 3.72
C ALA A 110 -1.46 -0.32 3.91
N SER A 111 -2.39 0.63 3.90
CA SER A 111 -2.10 2.04 4.18
C SER A 111 -1.75 2.25 5.66
N ILE A 112 -2.50 1.64 6.59
CA ILE A 112 -2.25 1.75 8.04
C ILE A 112 -0.90 1.13 8.42
N ASP A 113 -0.54 -0.07 7.93
CA ASP A 113 0.75 -0.69 8.28
C ASP A 113 1.95 0.10 7.72
N ARG A 114 1.78 0.75 6.57
CA ARG A 114 2.87 1.44 5.87
C ARG A 114 3.03 2.90 6.29
N PHE A 115 1.96 3.53 6.81
CA PHE A 115 1.95 4.93 7.21
C PHE A 115 2.96 5.28 8.31
N PRO A 116 3.12 4.53 9.42
CA PRO A 116 4.10 4.84 10.46
C PRO A 116 5.53 4.82 9.94
N LYS A 117 5.86 3.88 9.05
CA LYS A 117 7.19 3.75 8.44
C LYS A 117 7.49 4.94 7.53
N ALA A 118 6.52 5.33 6.69
CA ALA A 118 6.66 6.50 5.83
C ALA A 118 6.77 7.79 6.64
N TRP A 119 5.92 7.98 7.65
CA TRP A 119 5.92 9.16 8.51
C TRP A 119 7.20 9.27 9.34
N THR A 120 7.70 8.17 9.90
CA THR A 120 8.96 8.15 10.65
C THR A 120 10.14 8.53 9.77
N PHE A 121 10.18 8.06 8.52
CA PHE A 121 11.24 8.43 7.57
C PHE A 121 11.19 9.91 7.21
N ILE A 122 9.98 10.47 7.07
CA ILE A 122 9.77 11.89 6.77
C ILE A 122 10.10 12.77 7.99
N SER A 123 9.72 12.34 9.19
CA SER A 123 9.86 13.13 10.42
C SER A 123 11.25 12.99 11.06
N ARG A 124 11.90 11.83 10.88
CA ARG A 124 13.22 11.50 11.46
C ARG A 124 14.11 10.86 10.39
N PRO A 125 14.63 11.66 9.43
CA PRO A 125 15.64 11.16 8.50
C PRO A 125 16.83 10.63 9.33
N LYS A 126 17.26 9.40 9.07
CA LYS A 126 18.47 8.85 9.68
C LYS A 126 19.67 9.61 9.11
N LEU A 127 20.29 10.42 9.95
CA LEU A 127 21.43 11.27 9.58
C LEU A 127 22.78 10.54 9.75
N ASP A 128 22.75 9.30 10.25
CA ASP A 128 23.90 8.45 10.46
C ASP A 128 23.80 7.18 9.61
N ALA A 129 24.61 7.14 8.55
CA ALA A 129 24.83 5.95 7.75
C ALA A 129 26.17 5.32 8.14
N SER A 130 26.16 4.03 8.51
CA SER A 130 27.42 3.29 8.71
C SER A 130 28.15 3.14 7.38
N ALA A 131 29.49 3.21 7.40
CA ALA A 131 30.32 3.05 6.20
C ALA A 131 30.06 1.70 5.47
N ASN A 132 29.73 0.64 6.23
CA ASN A 132 29.37 -0.66 5.64
C ASN A 132 28.01 -0.63 4.93
N TRP A 133 27.07 0.22 5.37
CA TRP A 133 25.79 0.39 4.70
C TRP A 133 25.94 1.19 3.39
N LEU A 134 26.77 2.24 3.40
CA LEU A 134 27.11 3.03 2.20
C LEU A 134 27.82 2.18 1.12
N LYS A 135 28.72 1.29 1.52
CA LYS A 135 29.39 0.35 0.59
C LYS A 135 28.46 -0.74 0.06
N GLY A 136 27.36 -1.04 0.75
CA GLY A 136 26.35 -2.00 0.34
C GLY A 136 25.29 -1.45 -0.63
N GLN A 137 25.33 -0.15 -0.93
CA GLN A 137 24.41 0.48 -1.88
C GLN A 137 24.85 0.18 -3.33
N GLU A 138 23.90 -0.07 -4.24
CA GLU A 138 24.18 -0.34 -5.67
C GLU A 138 25.02 0.73 -6.36
N GLN A 139 24.95 1.97 -5.88
CA GLN A 139 25.74 3.09 -6.37
C GLN A 139 26.60 3.60 -5.20
N SER A 140 27.85 3.16 -5.17
CA SER A 140 28.85 3.63 -4.21
C SER A 140 30.13 4.00 -4.93
N ALA A 141 30.76 5.10 -4.50
CA ALA A 141 32.04 5.56 -5.01
C ALA A 141 32.90 5.98 -3.82
N GLU A 142 34.17 5.59 -3.83
CA GLU A 142 35.16 5.97 -2.82
C GLU A 142 36.24 6.82 -3.50
N VAL A 143 36.43 8.05 -3.01
CA VAL A 143 37.45 8.97 -3.53
C VAL A 143 38.36 9.36 -2.37
N LYS A 144 39.67 9.16 -2.54
CA LYS A 144 40.69 9.63 -1.59
C LYS A 144 41.10 11.04 -1.99
N LEU A 145 40.98 11.98 -1.05
CA LEU A 145 41.47 13.35 -1.20
C LEU A 145 42.60 13.55 -0.19
N GLU A 146 43.80 13.88 -0.67
CA GLU A 146 44.97 14.15 0.17
C GLU A 146 45.08 15.66 0.43
N GLY A 147 45.33 16.05 1.69
CA GLY A 147 45.68 17.42 2.06
C GLY A 147 44.53 18.42 2.31
N GLU A 148 43.27 18.03 2.15
CA GLU A 148 42.13 18.94 2.46
C GLU A 148 41.60 18.78 3.90
N ASN A 149 41.19 19.89 4.51
CA ASN A 149 40.51 19.89 5.80
C ASN A 149 39.13 19.21 5.65
N ARG A 150 38.77 18.29 6.57
CA ARG A 150 37.50 17.55 6.51
C ARG A 150 36.28 18.46 6.38
N GLN A 151 36.34 19.63 7.01
CA GLN A 151 35.27 20.62 6.95
C GLN A 151 35.10 21.21 5.55
N SER A 152 36.20 21.55 4.86
CA SER A 152 36.12 22.14 3.51
C SER A 152 35.62 21.13 2.48
N VAL A 153 35.99 19.85 2.62
CA VAL A 153 35.48 18.77 1.76
C VAL A 153 33.98 18.58 1.96
N ALA A 154 33.52 18.54 3.22
CA ALA A 154 32.10 18.40 3.54
C ALA A 154 31.27 19.58 3.01
N GLU A 155 31.79 20.81 3.13
CA GLU A 155 31.16 22.01 2.60
C GLU A 155 31.09 22.01 1.08
N ARG A 156 32.18 21.66 0.37
CA ARG A 156 32.20 21.54 -1.11
C ARG A 156 31.19 20.52 -1.62
N ILE A 157 31.12 19.35 -0.99
CA ILE A 157 30.13 18.32 -1.33
C ILE A 157 28.72 18.84 -1.06
N SER A 158 28.50 19.51 0.07
CA SER A 158 27.19 20.07 0.41
C SER A 158 26.75 21.18 -0.58
N ALA A 159 27.68 22.00 -1.06
CA ALA A 159 27.44 23.05 -2.02
C ALA A 159 27.10 22.48 -3.41
N ALA A 160 27.86 21.47 -3.87
CA ALA A 160 27.57 20.76 -5.11
C ALA A 160 26.22 20.02 -5.07
N CYS A 161 25.84 19.44 -3.94
CA CYS A 161 24.51 18.86 -3.77
C CYS A 161 23.40 19.93 -3.76
N ARG A 162 23.63 21.09 -3.13
CA ARG A 162 22.67 22.20 -3.13
C ARG A 162 22.45 22.79 -4.52
N SER A 163 23.51 22.95 -5.32
CA SER A 163 23.39 23.45 -6.69
C SER A 163 22.56 22.51 -7.59
N ASN A 164 22.58 21.21 -7.31
CA ASN A 164 21.73 20.20 -7.96
C ASN A 164 20.29 20.11 -7.38
N GLY A 165 19.94 20.97 -6.42
CA GLY A 165 18.61 21.06 -5.81
C GLY A 165 18.32 20.01 -4.74
N PHE A 166 19.36 19.42 -4.14
CA PHE A 166 19.22 18.53 -2.98
C PHE A 166 19.27 19.34 -1.67
N LYS A 167 18.42 18.98 -0.70
CA LYS A 167 18.50 19.53 0.66
C LYS A 167 19.61 18.80 1.41
N THR A 168 20.64 19.54 1.81
CA THR A 168 21.81 18.98 2.49
C THR A 168 21.79 19.26 3.98
N LYS A 169 22.16 18.26 4.78
CA LYS A 169 22.38 18.37 6.22
C LYS A 169 23.72 17.71 6.56
N ILE A 170 24.61 18.50 7.15
CA ILE A 170 25.90 18.02 7.64
C ILE A 170 25.69 17.58 9.08
N THR A 171 26.14 16.38 9.43
CA THR A 171 26.10 15.85 10.80
C THR A 171 27.48 15.34 11.17
N GLU A 172 28.01 15.81 12.29
CA GLU A 172 29.26 15.32 12.86
C GLU A 172 28.93 14.31 13.96
N LYS A 173 29.49 13.11 13.88
CA LYS A 173 29.34 12.09 14.91
C LYS A 173 30.68 11.42 15.16
N GLY A 174 31.35 11.80 16.25
CA GLY A 174 32.71 11.36 16.57
C GLY A 174 33.75 11.94 15.61
N ASN A 175 34.71 11.13 15.15
CA ASN A 175 35.79 11.53 14.22
C ASN A 175 35.38 11.41 12.72
N ARG A 176 34.08 11.45 12.43
CA ARG A 176 33.53 11.30 11.07
C ARG A 176 32.46 12.36 10.80
N THR A 177 32.60 13.02 9.66
CA THR A 177 31.64 14.00 9.14
C THR A 177 30.76 13.33 8.09
N PHE A 178 29.44 13.39 8.27
CA PHE A 178 28.45 12.84 7.35
C PHE A 178 27.74 13.97 6.63
N VAL A 179 27.67 13.89 5.30
CA VAL A 179 26.87 14.80 4.48
C VAL A 179 25.68 14.01 3.94
N PHE A 180 24.49 14.32 4.45
CA PHE A 180 23.24 13.74 3.97
C PHE A 180 22.57 14.70 2.99
N ALA A 181 22.25 14.24 1.79
CA ALA A 181 21.57 15.03 0.76
C ALA A 181 20.36 14.25 0.24
N GLU A 182 19.17 14.84 0.31
CA GLU A 182 17.97 14.24 -0.29
C GLU A 182 17.16 15.26 -1.09
N LYS A 183 16.49 14.78 -2.13
CA LYS A 183 15.57 15.56 -2.96
C LYS A 183 14.22 14.85 -3.00
N ASN A 184 13.16 15.66 -2.93
CA ASN A 184 11.78 15.24 -3.11
C ASN A 184 11.24 14.15 -2.16
N ARG A 185 11.32 14.42 -0.85
CA ARG A 185 10.75 13.58 0.23
C ARG A 185 9.25 13.26 0.04
N TRP A 186 8.51 14.14 -0.65
CA TRP A 186 7.07 14.04 -0.90
C TRP A 186 6.68 12.96 -1.92
N ASN A 187 7.60 12.50 -2.79
CA ASN A 187 7.28 11.48 -3.80
C ASN A 187 6.72 10.18 -3.17
N ARG A 188 7.15 9.87 -1.95
CA ARG A 188 6.67 8.69 -1.20
C ARG A 188 5.23 8.82 -0.72
N LEU A 189 4.69 10.04 -0.63
CA LEU A 189 3.29 10.28 -0.28
C LEU A 189 2.35 10.07 -1.48
N GLY A 190 2.88 10.06 -2.71
CA GLY A 190 2.11 9.81 -3.92
C GLY A 190 1.36 8.47 -3.90
N ALA A 191 1.95 7.42 -3.31
CA ALA A 191 1.27 6.14 -3.15
C ALA A 191 -0.02 6.24 -2.33
N TYR A 192 -0.06 7.10 -1.30
CA TYR A 192 -1.26 7.30 -0.50
C TYR A 192 -2.32 8.10 -1.25
N ALA A 193 -1.92 9.05 -2.10
CA ALA A 193 -2.86 9.75 -2.98
C ALA A 193 -3.58 8.77 -3.91
N VAL A 194 -2.86 7.79 -4.47
CA VAL A 194 -3.46 6.72 -5.30
C VAL A 194 -4.41 5.86 -4.48
N HIS A 195 -4.04 5.49 -3.26
CA HIS A 195 -4.93 4.70 -2.38
C HIS A 195 -6.23 5.44 -2.06
N VAL A 196 -6.15 6.74 -1.73
CA VAL A 196 -7.34 7.56 -1.46
C VAL A 196 -8.21 7.70 -2.70
N ALA A 197 -7.61 7.92 -3.88
CA ALA A 197 -8.35 7.99 -5.14
C ALA A 197 -9.09 6.67 -5.44
N LEU A 198 -8.42 5.53 -5.29
CA LEU A 198 -9.04 4.21 -5.47
C LEU A 198 -10.18 3.96 -4.49
N LEU A 199 -9.98 4.26 -3.21
CA LEU A 199 -11.02 4.14 -2.19
C LEU A 199 -12.22 5.03 -2.48
N THR A 200 -11.99 6.24 -3.00
CA THR A 200 -13.07 7.16 -3.41
C THR A 200 -13.87 6.59 -4.56
N ILE A 201 -13.21 6.02 -5.58
CA ILE A 201 -13.88 5.38 -6.72
C ILE A 201 -14.69 4.16 -6.27
N PHE A 202 -14.12 3.30 -5.41
CA PHE A 202 -14.82 2.12 -4.90
C PHE A 202 -16.01 2.49 -4.03
N LEU A 203 -15.88 3.51 -3.19
CA LEU A 203 -17.00 4.02 -2.40
C LEU A 203 -18.10 4.58 -3.30
N GLY A 204 -17.73 5.35 -4.34
CA GLY A 204 -18.68 5.86 -5.32
C GLY A 204 -19.41 4.73 -6.05
N GLY A 205 -18.68 3.71 -6.53
CA GLY A 205 -19.28 2.53 -7.16
C GLY A 205 -20.22 1.77 -6.23
N PHE A 206 -19.82 1.57 -4.97
CA PHE A 206 -20.66 0.92 -3.95
C PHE A 206 -21.92 1.74 -3.66
N MET A 207 -21.81 3.06 -3.51
CA MET A 207 -22.96 3.93 -3.32
C MET A 207 -23.91 3.91 -4.52
N THR A 208 -23.39 3.95 -5.75
CA THR A 208 -24.21 3.83 -6.96
C THR A 208 -24.91 2.48 -7.03
N ALA A 209 -24.26 1.39 -6.61
CA ALA A 209 -24.88 0.06 -6.56
C ALA A 209 -25.90 -0.11 -5.41
N GLN A 210 -25.96 0.79 -4.42
CA GLN A 210 -26.97 0.71 -3.33
C GLN A 210 -28.09 1.73 -3.50
N PHE A 211 -27.77 2.91 -4.00
CA PHE A 211 -28.68 4.05 -4.11
C PHE A 211 -29.02 4.40 -5.56
N GLY A 212 -28.52 3.64 -6.53
CA GLY A 212 -28.80 3.81 -7.94
C GLY A 212 -30.28 3.53 -8.23
N SER A 213 -31.08 4.58 -8.27
CA SER A 213 -32.45 4.49 -8.77
C SER A 213 -32.40 4.45 -10.30
N ASN A 214 -32.68 3.29 -10.88
CA ASN A 214 -32.93 3.17 -12.31
C ASN A 214 -34.28 3.86 -12.58
N GLY A 215 -34.24 5.15 -12.91
CA GLY A 215 -35.40 5.98 -13.25
C GLY A 215 -36.03 5.58 -14.59
N GLN A 216 -36.45 4.32 -14.73
CA GLN A 216 -37.26 3.87 -15.85
C GLN A 216 -38.73 4.10 -15.49
N MET A 217 -39.30 5.21 -15.98
CA MET A 217 -40.74 5.35 -16.09
C MET A 217 -41.15 4.65 -17.40
N PRO A 218 -41.77 3.45 -17.36
CA PRO A 218 -42.33 2.89 -18.57
C PRO A 218 -43.48 3.81 -19.02
N LEU A 219 -43.26 4.57 -20.09
CA LEU A 219 -44.35 5.29 -20.74
C LEU A 219 -45.25 4.25 -21.38
N GLN A 220 -46.40 4.01 -20.76
CA GLN A 220 -47.46 3.17 -21.31
C GLN A 220 -48.09 3.94 -22.48
N PRO A 221 -47.97 3.48 -23.74
CA PRO A 221 -48.65 4.13 -24.85
C PRO A 221 -50.16 3.94 -24.66
N GLY A 222 -50.89 5.04 -24.60
CA GLY A 222 -52.36 5.08 -24.63
C GLY A 222 -52.91 4.89 -26.04
#